data_AF-A0A3M0XVT3-F1
#
_entry.id   AF-A0A3M0XVT3-F1
#
_cell.length_a   1.000
_cell.length_b   1.000
_cell.length_c   1.000
_cell.angle_alpha   90.00
_cell.angle_beta   90.00
_cell.angle_gamma   90.00
#
_symmetry.space_group_name_H-M   'P 1'
#
loop_
_entity.id
_entity.type
_entity.pdbx_description
1 polymer ?
#
loop_
_entity_poly.entity_id
_entity_poly.type
_entity_poly.pdbx_seq_one_letter_code
_entity_poly.pdbx_strand_id
1 'polypeptide(L)'
;MAAITDTDTHSRLPVAAPGDARVQELPESGLWARPERLVLGVRKGVTPNGKPPVRIFLGTEPAQHRAERIFVWSIERVRDPARVYEIHLMKDLAGFRKLGWLTGFTNYRFAIPHFAGGTGRAIYNDVDQIYLKDPGLLFDLPMGDHGVLAIAPGGRLDTSVMLIDCARMRDVWTVEDARHRRKNALIRKARAAGVFGHLDPSWNARDEEYAPGESGLLHYTTLHMQPWRPFPGRFVYQRNPVADVWLEMEARADAAGFQMFSFARPSRSFRAALARARRGPPALAATAAKAFEAALE
;
A
#
# COMPACT_ATOMS: atom_id res chain seq x y z
N MET A 1 -40.09 -55.34 11.97
CA MET A 1 -39.10 -54.72 11.06
C MET A 1 -38.73 -53.38 11.69
N ALA A 2 -37.73 -53.35 12.58
CA ALA A 2 -36.31 -53.08 12.29
C ALA A 2 -36.11 -51.64 11.75
N ALA A 3 -35.19 -50.78 12.19
CA ALA A 3 -34.25 -50.69 13.32
C ALA A 3 -33.69 -49.24 13.28
N ILE A 4 -33.03 -48.81 14.36
CA ILE A 4 -32.42 -47.50 14.61
C ILE A 4 -31.24 -47.18 13.67
N THR A 5 -31.00 -45.89 13.37
CA THR A 5 -29.70 -45.14 13.31
C THR A 5 -30.01 -43.75 12.73
N ASP A 6 -30.02 -42.65 13.49
CA ASP A 6 -28.87 -41.86 13.98
C ASP A 6 -27.75 -41.68 12.94
N THR A 7 -27.60 -40.45 12.44
CA THR A 7 -26.34 -39.90 11.93
C THR A 7 -26.43 -38.39 11.88
N ASP A 8 -26.06 -37.83 13.02
CA ASP A 8 -25.40 -36.54 13.17
C ASP A 8 -24.43 -36.25 12.00
N THR A 9 -24.67 -35.17 11.25
CA THR A 9 -23.70 -34.64 10.28
C THR A 9 -23.53 -33.15 10.49
N HIS A 10 -22.65 -32.82 11.45
CA HIS A 10 -21.97 -31.53 11.49
C HIS A 10 -21.34 -31.24 10.13
N SER A 11 -21.96 -30.36 9.35
CA SER A 11 -21.36 -29.71 8.19
C SER A 11 -20.25 -28.76 8.66
N ARG A 12 -19.06 -29.33 8.87
CA ARG A 12 -17.83 -28.56 9.03
C ARG A 12 -17.47 -27.99 7.66
N LEU A 13 -17.52 -26.66 7.54
CA LEU A 13 -16.89 -25.94 6.44
C LEU A 13 -15.44 -26.44 6.30
N PRO A 14 -14.96 -26.74 5.08
CA PRO A 14 -13.62 -27.30 4.90
C PRO A 14 -12.58 -26.27 5.35
N VAL A 15 -11.83 -26.63 6.39
CA VAL A 15 -10.59 -25.97 6.74
C VAL A 15 -9.62 -26.22 5.58
N ALA A 16 -9.24 -25.15 4.89
CA ALA A 16 -8.26 -25.22 3.82
C ALA A 16 -6.95 -25.80 4.37
N ALA A 17 -6.52 -26.93 3.81
CA ALA A 17 -5.23 -27.54 4.11
C ALA A 17 -4.09 -26.55 3.76
N PRO A 18 -2.99 -26.54 4.53
CA PRO A 18 -1.84 -25.69 4.25
C PRO A 18 -1.05 -26.28 3.07
N GLY A 19 -1.52 -26.00 1.85
CA GLY A 19 -0.95 -26.63 0.67
C GLY A 19 -1.55 -26.12 -0.63
N ASP A 20 -1.67 -24.81 -0.81
CA ASP A 20 -1.87 -24.26 -2.16
C ASP A 20 -1.38 -22.80 -2.31
N ALA A 21 -0.27 -22.47 -1.64
CA ALA A 21 0.52 -21.32 -2.05
C ALA A 21 1.25 -21.70 -3.34
N ARG A 22 0.58 -21.56 -4.50
CA ARG A 22 1.26 -21.59 -5.79
C ARG A 22 2.49 -20.71 -5.66
N VAL A 23 3.67 -21.32 -5.69
CA VAL A 23 4.95 -20.63 -5.72
C VAL A 23 4.88 -19.76 -6.97
N GLN A 24 4.55 -18.48 -6.81
CA GLN A 24 4.70 -17.53 -7.90
C GLN A 24 6.15 -17.61 -8.29
N GLU A 25 6.40 -18.05 -9.53
CA GLU A 25 7.74 -18.15 -10.10
C GLU A 25 8.51 -16.86 -9.78
N LEU A 26 9.71 -17.05 -9.25
CA LEU A 26 10.58 -15.97 -8.83
C LEU A 26 10.97 -15.17 -10.07
N PRO A 27 10.70 -13.86 -10.13
CA PRO A 27 11.16 -13.07 -11.26
C PRO A 27 12.68 -12.94 -11.18
N GLU A 28 13.38 -13.48 -12.18
CA GLU A 28 14.84 -13.33 -12.33
C GLU A 28 15.27 -11.86 -12.41
N SER A 29 14.36 -10.99 -12.87
CA SER A 29 14.58 -9.55 -13.05
C SER A 29 14.46 -8.72 -11.78
N GLY A 30 14.03 -9.30 -10.65
CA GLY A 30 13.70 -8.54 -9.43
C GLY A 30 12.43 -7.69 -9.54
N LEU A 31 11.65 -7.85 -10.63
CA LEU A 31 10.40 -7.13 -10.88
C LEU A 31 9.17 -8.01 -10.66
N TRP A 32 8.13 -7.45 -10.04
CA TRP A 32 6.95 -8.18 -9.62
C TRP A 32 5.75 -7.97 -10.54
N ALA A 33 5.00 -9.05 -10.82
CA ALA A 33 3.77 -8.96 -11.63
C ALA A 33 2.61 -8.24 -10.93
N ARG A 34 2.60 -8.21 -9.59
CA ARG A 34 1.54 -7.63 -8.74
C ARG A 34 2.13 -7.02 -7.47
N PRO A 35 1.47 -6.01 -6.86
CA PRO A 35 1.84 -5.45 -5.56
C PRO A 35 1.89 -6.50 -4.45
N GLU A 36 2.78 -6.31 -3.47
CA GLU A 36 2.76 -7.11 -2.24
C GLU A 36 1.64 -6.60 -1.32
N ARG A 37 0.79 -7.51 -0.82
CA ARG A 37 -0.32 -7.17 0.07
C ARG A 37 0.07 -7.43 1.53
N LEU A 38 0.09 -6.36 2.32
CA LEU A 38 0.13 -6.35 3.78
C LEU A 38 -1.30 -6.22 4.32
N VAL A 39 -1.62 -6.91 5.42
CA VAL A 39 -2.95 -6.86 6.04
C VAL A 39 -2.82 -6.46 7.51
N LEU A 40 -3.43 -5.34 7.87
CA LEU A 40 -3.72 -4.97 9.26
C LEU A 40 -5.12 -5.49 9.58
N GLY A 41 -5.18 -6.63 10.25
CA GLY A 41 -6.44 -7.26 10.66
C GLY A 41 -7.15 -6.50 11.77
N VAL A 42 -8.36 -6.93 12.11
CA VAL A 42 -9.05 -6.49 13.33
C VAL A 42 -8.14 -6.68 14.53
N ARG A 43 -8.07 -5.68 15.41
CA ARG A 43 -7.21 -5.75 16.60
C ARG A 43 -7.68 -6.88 17.52
N LYS A 44 -6.73 -7.55 18.18
CA LYS A 44 -7.01 -8.66 19.09
C LYS A 44 -8.00 -8.21 20.18
N GLY A 45 -9.05 -9.00 20.39
CA GLY A 45 -10.09 -8.71 21.38
C GLY A 45 -11.17 -7.73 20.93
N VAL A 46 -11.16 -7.29 19.67
CA VAL A 46 -12.17 -6.39 19.10
C VAL A 46 -13.10 -7.18 18.16
N THR A 47 -14.40 -6.96 18.27
CA THR A 47 -15.40 -7.54 17.35
C THR A 47 -15.38 -6.81 16.00
N PRO A 48 -15.32 -7.51 14.85
CA PRO A 48 -15.38 -6.88 13.54
C PRO A 48 -16.67 -6.07 13.33
N ASN A 49 -16.56 -4.88 12.75
CA ASN A 49 -17.71 -4.00 12.50
C ASN A 49 -18.50 -4.34 11.20
N GLY A 50 -18.09 -5.37 10.46
CA GLY A 50 -18.74 -5.81 9.21
C GLY A 50 -18.50 -4.93 7.99
N LYS A 51 -17.78 -3.80 8.10
CA LYS A 51 -17.44 -2.95 6.95
C LYS A 51 -16.45 -3.66 6.01
N PRO A 52 -16.51 -3.38 4.70
CA PRO A 52 -15.54 -3.93 3.75
C PRO A 52 -14.12 -3.45 4.08
N PRO A 53 -13.09 -4.26 3.77
CA PRO A 53 -11.70 -3.85 4.00
C PRO A 53 -11.35 -2.54 3.29
N VAL A 54 -10.59 -1.68 3.97
CA VAL A 54 -10.02 -0.47 3.35
C VAL A 54 -8.84 -0.90 2.50
N ARG A 55 -8.93 -0.74 1.18
CA ARG A 55 -7.84 -1.08 0.25
C ARG A 55 -7.02 0.15 -0.08
N ILE A 56 -5.74 0.13 0.28
CA ILE A 56 -4.79 1.22 0.10
C ILE A 56 -3.68 0.74 -0.81
N PHE A 57 -3.41 1.45 -1.89
CA PHE A 57 -2.32 1.18 -2.82
C PHE A 57 -1.24 2.24 -2.63
N LEU A 58 -0.07 1.80 -2.18
CA LEU A 58 1.03 2.69 -1.78
C LEU A 58 2.11 2.73 -2.86
N GLY A 59 2.26 3.87 -3.53
CA GLY A 59 3.38 4.12 -4.44
C GLY A 59 4.68 4.33 -3.67
N THR A 60 5.62 3.39 -3.77
CA THR A 60 6.87 3.36 -3.00
C THR A 60 8.02 2.78 -3.81
N GLU A 61 9.23 2.82 -3.28
CA GLU A 61 10.42 2.20 -3.86
C GLU A 61 11.39 1.76 -2.75
N PRO A 62 12.33 0.82 -3.02
CA PRO A 62 13.20 0.26 -1.98
C PRO A 62 13.97 1.30 -1.14
N ALA A 63 14.41 2.40 -1.76
CA ALA A 63 15.11 3.48 -1.07
C ALA A 63 14.24 4.18 0.00
N GLN A 64 12.91 4.07 -0.11
CA GLN A 64 11.94 4.74 0.77
C GLN A 64 11.38 3.81 1.86
N HIS A 65 12.07 2.71 2.19
CA HIS A 65 11.63 1.75 3.22
C HIS A 65 11.33 2.38 4.60
N ARG A 66 12.06 3.44 5.00
CA ARG A 66 11.77 4.19 6.23
C ARG A 66 10.39 4.84 6.17
N ALA A 67 10.11 5.58 5.11
CA ALA A 67 8.81 6.20 4.89
C ALA A 67 7.70 5.16 4.75
N GLU A 68 7.95 4.04 4.05
CA GLU A 68 7.01 2.92 3.94
C GLU A 68 6.60 2.37 5.32
N ARG A 69 7.58 2.14 6.21
CA ARG A 69 7.33 1.69 7.59
C ARG A 69 6.45 2.70 8.35
N ILE A 70 6.78 3.98 8.25
CA ILE A 70 6.06 5.04 8.98
C ILE A 70 4.67 5.31 8.41
N PHE A 71 4.47 5.17 7.10
CA PHE A 71 3.16 5.19 6.47
C PHE A 71 2.25 4.12 7.08
N VAL A 72 2.70 2.85 7.10
CA VAL A 72 1.91 1.74 7.68
C VAL A 72 1.67 1.95 9.17
N TRP A 73 2.69 2.39 9.92
CA TRP A 73 2.55 2.67 11.34
C TRP A 73 1.52 3.77 11.60
N SER A 74 1.53 4.85 10.81
CA SER A 74 0.56 5.94 10.94
C SER A 74 -0.89 5.43 10.80
N ILE A 75 -1.14 4.51 9.86
CA ILE A 75 -2.44 3.84 9.72
C ILE A 75 -2.75 3.00 10.95
N GLU A 76 -1.82 2.15 11.40
CA GLU A 76 -2.03 1.33 12.60
C GLU A 76 -2.39 2.17 13.82
N ARG A 77 -1.88 3.40 13.95
CA ARG A 77 -2.18 4.30 15.06
C ARG A 77 -3.61 4.83 15.04
N VAL A 78 -4.13 5.21 13.87
CA VAL A 78 -5.37 5.99 13.75
C VAL A 78 -6.56 5.22 13.20
N ARG A 79 -6.34 4.01 12.66
CA ARG A 79 -7.39 3.18 12.07
C ARG A 79 -8.47 2.76 13.06
N ASP A 80 -9.67 2.53 12.56
CA ASP A 80 -10.71 1.77 13.27
C ASP A 80 -10.17 0.36 13.62
N PRO A 81 -10.08 0.02 14.92
CA PRO A 81 -9.57 -1.28 15.35
C PRO A 81 -10.47 -2.46 14.97
N ALA A 82 -11.75 -2.20 14.66
CA ALA A 82 -12.75 -3.19 14.28
C ALA A 82 -12.80 -3.45 12.75
N ARG A 83 -11.96 -2.77 11.96
CA ARG A 83 -11.93 -2.89 10.49
C ARG A 83 -10.59 -3.44 9.99
N VAL A 84 -10.65 -4.13 8.85
CA VAL A 84 -9.47 -4.65 8.14
C VAL A 84 -8.93 -3.61 7.15
N TYR A 85 -7.61 -3.48 7.08
CA TYR A 85 -6.92 -2.62 6.12
C TYR A 85 -5.95 -3.47 5.28
N GLU A 86 -6.12 -3.42 3.96
CA GLU A 86 -5.25 -4.09 3.00
C GLU A 86 -4.35 -3.05 2.32
N ILE A 87 -3.06 -3.12 2.58
CA ILE A 87 -2.06 -2.19 2.05
C ILE A 87 -1.26 -2.90 0.96
N HIS A 88 -1.37 -2.42 -0.27
CA HIS A 88 -0.75 -2.97 -1.46
C HIS A 88 0.49 -2.14 -1.81
N LEU A 89 1.67 -2.66 -1.49
CA LEU A 89 2.96 -2.01 -1.74
C LEU A 89 3.29 -2.07 -3.23
N MET A 90 3.22 -0.92 -3.90
CA MET A 90 3.51 -0.76 -5.32
C MET A 90 4.96 -0.33 -5.51
N LYS A 91 5.87 -1.31 -5.49
CA LYS A 91 7.30 -1.15 -5.81
C LYS A 91 7.76 -2.26 -6.74
N ASP A 92 8.73 -1.93 -7.59
CA ASP A 92 9.37 -2.87 -8.52
C ASP A 92 8.37 -3.65 -9.40
N LEU A 93 7.25 -3.05 -9.79
CA LEU A 93 6.29 -3.71 -10.67
C LEU A 93 6.79 -3.80 -12.11
N ALA A 94 6.60 -4.97 -12.70
CA ALA A 94 7.03 -5.32 -14.05
C ALA A 94 6.19 -4.67 -15.16
N GLY A 95 6.83 -4.42 -16.30
CA GLY A 95 6.18 -3.95 -17.53
C GLY A 95 5.96 -2.45 -17.63
N PHE A 96 6.43 -1.64 -16.68
CA PHE A 96 6.27 -0.18 -16.73
C PHE A 96 7.50 0.49 -17.33
N ARG A 97 7.27 1.41 -18.29
CA ARG A 97 8.31 2.31 -18.79
C ARG A 97 8.55 3.44 -17.79
N LYS A 98 9.62 3.31 -17.00
CA LYS A 98 9.98 4.26 -15.93
C LYS A 98 10.79 5.48 -16.40
N LEU A 99 11.18 5.54 -17.67
CA LEU A 99 12.01 6.64 -18.20
C LEU A 99 11.33 8.00 -17.97
N GLY A 100 12.06 8.92 -17.32
CA GLY A 100 11.59 10.27 -17.01
C GLY A 100 10.71 10.37 -15.75
N TRP A 101 10.58 9.29 -14.97
CA TRP A 101 9.95 9.37 -13.65
C TRP A 101 10.93 9.97 -12.64
N LEU A 102 10.44 10.90 -11.82
CA LEU A 102 11.20 11.44 -10.70
C LEU A 102 11.32 10.41 -9.57
N THR A 103 10.21 9.71 -9.28
CA THR A 103 10.12 8.62 -8.29
C THR A 103 9.80 7.29 -8.97
N GLY A 104 10.29 6.18 -8.40
CA GLY A 104 10.18 4.84 -8.98
C GLY A 104 8.76 4.27 -9.16
N PHE A 105 7.72 5.01 -8.77
CA PHE A 105 6.33 4.57 -8.70
C PHE A 105 5.32 5.49 -9.42
N THR A 106 5.78 6.51 -10.15
CA THR A 106 4.92 7.58 -10.71
C THR A 106 3.62 7.10 -11.37
N ASN A 107 3.65 6.13 -12.31
CA ASN A 107 2.42 5.69 -12.99
C ASN A 107 1.69 4.52 -12.32
N TYR A 108 2.21 3.92 -11.24
CA TYR A 108 1.56 2.77 -10.63
C TYR A 108 0.12 3.08 -10.19
N ARG A 109 -0.15 4.32 -9.77
CA ARG A 109 -1.49 4.83 -9.44
C ARG A 109 -2.55 4.61 -10.51
N PHE A 110 -2.17 4.63 -11.78
CA PHE A 110 -3.10 4.45 -12.89
C PHE A 110 -3.33 2.97 -13.24
N ALA A 111 -2.59 2.03 -12.65
CA ALA A 111 -2.83 0.60 -12.80
C ALA A 111 -3.70 0.01 -11.67
N ILE A 112 -4.11 0.82 -10.70
CA ILE A 112 -4.91 0.37 -9.55
C ILE A 112 -6.22 -0.31 -9.96
N PRO A 113 -7.01 0.20 -10.92
CA PRO A 113 -8.22 -0.51 -11.36
C PRO A 113 -7.92 -1.95 -11.79
N HIS A 114 -6.82 -2.19 -12.51
CA HIS A 114 -6.38 -3.52 -12.88
C HIS A 114 -5.98 -4.38 -11.67
N PHE A 115 -5.15 -3.85 -10.77
CA PHE A 115 -4.70 -4.62 -9.59
C PHE A 115 -5.81 -4.89 -8.57
N ALA A 116 -6.85 -4.05 -8.54
CA ALA A 116 -8.07 -4.26 -7.77
C ALA A 116 -9.08 -5.17 -8.49
N GLY A 117 -8.76 -5.70 -9.67
CA GLY A 117 -9.64 -6.58 -10.46
C GLY A 117 -10.83 -5.86 -11.09
N GLY A 118 -10.79 -4.53 -11.21
CA GLY A 118 -11.87 -3.72 -11.76
C GLY A 118 -13.12 -3.67 -10.86
N THR A 119 -12.97 -3.88 -9.55
CA THR A 119 -14.09 -3.93 -8.61
C THR A 119 -13.84 -3.11 -7.37
N GLY A 120 -14.92 -2.60 -6.76
CA GLY A 120 -14.91 -1.88 -5.48
C GLY A 120 -14.11 -0.56 -5.48
N ARG A 121 -13.80 -0.06 -4.28
CA ARG A 121 -13.04 1.18 -4.08
C ARG A 121 -11.59 0.95 -3.65
N ALA A 122 -10.71 1.87 -3.98
CA ALA A 122 -9.31 1.86 -3.55
C ALA A 122 -8.84 3.28 -3.24
N ILE A 123 -8.01 3.42 -2.21
CA ILE A 123 -7.22 4.64 -1.99
C ILE A 123 -5.87 4.45 -2.67
N TYR A 124 -5.37 5.49 -3.34
CA TYR A 124 -3.95 5.62 -3.67
C TYR A 124 -3.28 6.60 -2.72
N ASN A 125 -2.04 6.31 -2.33
CA ASN A 125 -1.14 7.25 -1.65
C ASN A 125 0.27 7.16 -2.24
N ASP A 126 0.95 8.31 -2.36
CA ASP A 126 2.41 8.38 -2.44
C ASP A 126 3.00 8.08 -1.04
N VAL A 127 4.18 7.46 -0.97
CA VAL A 127 4.80 7.04 0.31
C VAL A 127 5.24 8.20 1.20
N ASP A 128 5.31 9.41 0.66
CA ASP A 128 5.69 10.64 1.37
C ASP A 128 4.52 11.27 2.15
N GLN A 129 3.52 10.47 2.52
CA GLN A 129 2.35 10.88 3.27
C GLN A 129 2.24 10.11 4.59
N ILE A 130 1.55 10.67 5.59
CA ILE A 130 1.21 9.97 6.83
C ILE A 130 -0.22 10.29 7.26
N TYR A 131 -0.94 9.29 7.77
CA TYR A 131 -2.30 9.45 8.26
C TYR A 131 -2.31 9.99 9.70
N LEU A 132 -3.14 11.00 9.91
CA LEU A 132 -3.44 11.60 11.22
C LEU A 132 -4.89 11.31 11.65
N LYS A 133 -5.73 10.87 10.72
CA LYS A 133 -7.09 10.36 10.93
C LYS A 133 -7.26 9.03 10.20
N ASP A 134 -8.26 8.25 10.60
CA ASP A 134 -8.54 6.94 10.00
C ASP A 134 -8.75 7.03 8.48
N PRO A 135 -7.93 6.34 7.63
CA PRO A 135 -8.18 6.25 6.19
C PRO A 135 -9.53 5.64 5.82
N GLY A 136 -10.17 4.91 6.73
CA GLY A 136 -11.53 4.41 6.57
C GLY A 136 -12.55 5.54 6.33
N LEU A 137 -12.33 6.73 6.89
CA LEU A 137 -13.17 7.90 6.65
C LEU A 137 -13.06 8.39 5.21
N LEU A 138 -11.84 8.45 4.67
CA LEU A 138 -11.59 8.76 3.26
C LEU A 138 -12.21 7.69 2.35
N PHE A 139 -12.02 6.41 2.67
CA PHE A 139 -12.53 5.29 1.88
C PHE A 139 -14.06 5.27 1.77
N ASP A 140 -14.74 5.67 2.84
CA ASP A 140 -16.19 5.64 2.95
C ASP A 140 -16.86 6.90 2.33
N LEU A 141 -16.08 7.90 1.86
CA LEU A 141 -16.65 9.11 1.26
C LEU A 141 -17.63 8.80 0.11
N PRO A 142 -18.70 9.60 -0.04
CA PRO A 142 -19.57 9.52 -1.20
C PRO A 142 -18.81 9.97 -2.45
N MET A 143 -18.83 9.15 -3.50
CA MET A 143 -18.19 9.48 -4.80
C MET A 143 -19.17 10.00 -5.84
N GLY A 144 -20.49 9.89 -5.61
CA GLY A 144 -21.50 10.20 -6.61
C GLY A 144 -21.23 9.46 -7.92
N ASP A 145 -21.21 10.20 -9.03
CA ASP A 145 -20.88 9.66 -10.36
C ASP A 145 -19.40 9.74 -10.72
N HIS A 146 -18.55 10.25 -9.82
CA HIS A 146 -17.12 10.36 -10.05
C HIS A 146 -16.44 9.00 -9.97
N GLY A 147 -15.53 8.74 -10.91
CA GLY A 147 -14.64 7.59 -10.87
C GLY A 147 -13.44 7.82 -9.95
N VAL A 148 -13.06 9.08 -9.70
CA VAL A 148 -11.93 9.45 -8.85
C VAL A 148 -12.23 10.73 -8.06
N LEU A 149 -12.02 10.72 -6.75
CA LEU A 149 -11.89 11.94 -5.96
C LEU A 149 -10.41 12.27 -5.77
N ALA A 150 -10.02 13.50 -6.08
CA ALA A 150 -8.66 13.99 -5.96
C ALA A 150 -8.64 15.51 -5.77
N ILE A 151 -7.50 16.03 -5.31
CA ILE A 151 -7.35 17.46 -5.02
C ILE A 151 -6.92 18.17 -6.31
N ALA A 152 -7.45 19.37 -6.55
CA ALA A 152 -7.17 20.13 -7.77
C ALA A 152 -6.93 21.62 -7.48
N PRO A 153 -5.90 21.98 -6.69
CA PRO A 153 -5.63 23.37 -6.35
C PRO A 153 -5.29 24.14 -7.62
N GLY A 154 -5.91 25.31 -7.81
CA GLY A 154 -5.75 26.12 -9.02
C GLY A 154 -6.07 25.39 -10.33
N GLY A 155 -6.94 24.37 -10.29
CA GLY A 155 -7.33 23.58 -11.47
C GLY A 155 -6.33 22.51 -11.90
N ARG A 156 -5.17 22.40 -11.24
CA ARG A 156 -4.17 21.35 -11.54
C ARG A 156 -4.43 20.14 -10.65
N LEU A 157 -4.71 18.99 -11.27
CA LEU A 157 -4.96 17.75 -10.54
C LEU A 157 -3.68 17.31 -9.80
N ASP A 158 -3.81 17.16 -8.50
CA ASP A 158 -2.87 16.44 -7.67
C ASP A 158 -3.32 14.98 -7.59
N THR A 159 -2.39 14.06 -7.85
CA THR A 159 -2.66 12.62 -7.83
C THR A 159 -1.85 11.90 -6.76
N SER A 160 -1.25 12.62 -5.81
CA SER A 160 -0.50 12.02 -4.69
C SER A 160 -1.40 11.20 -3.78
N VAL A 161 -2.66 11.59 -3.64
CA VAL A 161 -3.72 10.84 -2.97
C VAL A 161 -5.01 10.88 -3.77
N MET A 162 -5.70 9.75 -3.87
CA MET A 162 -6.95 9.62 -4.61
C MET A 162 -7.85 8.58 -3.97
N LEU A 163 -9.16 8.80 -3.96
CA LEU A 163 -10.15 7.74 -3.81
C LEU A 163 -10.65 7.32 -5.19
N ILE A 164 -10.60 6.03 -5.50
CA ILE A 164 -10.82 5.49 -6.85
C ILE A 164 -11.97 4.48 -6.80
N ASP A 165 -12.95 4.65 -7.66
CA ASP A 165 -13.91 3.61 -8.01
C ASP A 165 -13.29 2.75 -9.13
N CYS A 166 -12.83 1.56 -8.76
CA CYS A 166 -12.09 0.69 -9.67
C CYS A 166 -12.98 0.13 -10.79
N ALA A 167 -14.30 0.06 -10.59
CA ALA A 167 -15.23 -0.40 -11.62
C ALA A 167 -15.47 0.69 -12.66
N ARG A 168 -15.65 1.95 -12.25
CA ARG A 168 -15.79 3.09 -13.17
C ARG A 168 -14.48 3.40 -13.90
N MET A 169 -13.33 3.18 -13.26
CA MET A 169 -12.03 3.57 -13.81
C MET A 169 -11.31 2.50 -14.65
N ARG A 170 -11.80 1.25 -14.69
CA ARG A 170 -11.12 0.14 -15.39
C ARG A 170 -10.87 0.39 -16.88
N ASP A 171 -11.77 1.10 -17.56
CA ASP A 171 -11.67 1.37 -19.00
C ASP A 171 -11.03 2.74 -19.29
N VAL A 172 -11.07 3.64 -18.31
CA VAL A 172 -10.39 4.95 -18.38
C VAL A 172 -8.88 4.77 -18.16
N TRP A 173 -8.49 4.04 -17.12
CA TRP A 173 -7.10 3.78 -16.78
C TRP A 173 -6.80 2.28 -16.89
N THR A 174 -6.43 1.87 -18.10
CA THR A 174 -6.01 0.50 -18.37
C THR A 174 -4.57 0.29 -17.90
N VAL A 175 -4.22 -0.95 -17.55
CA VAL A 175 -2.82 -1.31 -17.19
C VAL A 175 -1.86 -1.03 -18.34
N GLU A 176 -2.33 -1.21 -19.58
CA GLU A 176 -1.54 -0.97 -20.79
C GLU A 176 -1.19 0.51 -20.96
N ASP A 177 -2.18 1.39 -20.80
CA ASP A 177 -1.93 2.83 -20.80
C ASP A 177 -1.01 3.24 -19.64
N ALA A 178 -1.22 2.70 -18.44
CA ALA A 178 -0.40 3.00 -17.27
C ALA A 178 1.09 2.62 -17.45
N ARG A 179 1.35 1.52 -18.17
CA ARG A 179 2.69 1.02 -18.48
C ARG A 179 3.45 1.88 -19.48
N HIS A 180 2.76 2.45 -20.46
CA HIS A 180 3.42 3.05 -21.62
C HIS A 180 3.22 4.58 -21.77
N ARG A 181 2.12 5.14 -21.25
CA ARG A 181 1.79 6.56 -21.41
C ARG A 181 2.47 7.42 -20.35
N ARG A 182 2.62 8.72 -20.64
CA ARG A 182 3.08 9.70 -19.65
C ARG A 182 1.95 10.05 -18.67
N LYS A 183 2.27 10.33 -17.40
CA LYS A 183 1.32 10.75 -16.34
C LYS A 183 0.30 11.78 -16.83
N ASN A 184 0.75 12.86 -17.46
CA ASN A 184 -0.14 13.94 -17.90
C ASN A 184 -1.16 13.49 -18.97
N ALA A 185 -0.84 12.49 -19.80
CA ALA A 185 -1.80 11.95 -20.75
C ALA A 185 -2.91 11.15 -20.05
N LEU A 186 -2.56 10.39 -19.00
CA LEU A 186 -3.50 9.61 -18.20
C LEU A 186 -4.46 10.52 -17.41
N ILE A 187 -3.93 11.63 -16.86
CA ILE A 187 -4.73 12.67 -16.21
C ILE A 187 -5.69 13.32 -17.21
N ARG A 188 -5.21 13.73 -18.40
CA ARG A 188 -6.07 14.32 -19.44
C ARG A 188 -7.17 13.36 -19.89
N LYS A 189 -6.88 12.07 -20.04
CA LYS A 189 -7.87 11.05 -20.41
C LYS A 189 -9.01 10.98 -19.39
N ALA A 190 -8.69 10.94 -18.11
CA ALA A 190 -9.70 10.97 -17.06
C ALA A 190 -10.45 12.31 -16.99
N ARG A 191 -9.80 13.45 -17.27
CA ARG A 191 -10.49 14.75 -17.34
C ARG A 191 -11.49 14.79 -18.48
N ALA A 192 -11.09 14.32 -19.66
CA ALA A 192 -11.96 14.25 -20.83
C ALA A 192 -13.15 13.29 -20.63
N ALA A 193 -12.99 12.27 -19.79
CA ALA A 193 -14.06 11.34 -19.42
C ALA A 193 -15.05 11.93 -18.38
N GLY A 194 -14.79 13.10 -17.81
CA GLY A 194 -15.68 13.73 -16.83
C GLY A 194 -15.76 13.00 -15.47
N VAL A 195 -14.80 12.12 -15.17
CA VAL A 195 -14.86 11.21 -14.00
C VAL A 195 -14.24 11.76 -12.72
N PHE A 196 -13.74 13.00 -12.72
CA PHE A 196 -13.12 13.60 -11.54
C PHE A 196 -14.13 14.31 -10.64
N GLY A 197 -14.05 14.01 -9.35
CA GLY A 197 -14.69 14.74 -8.27
C GLY A 197 -13.66 15.40 -7.35
N HIS A 198 -14.14 16.34 -6.55
CA HIS A 198 -13.32 17.07 -5.59
C HIS A 198 -13.08 16.23 -4.32
N LEU A 199 -11.84 16.23 -3.84
CA LEU A 199 -11.48 15.72 -2.52
C LEU A 199 -11.13 16.90 -1.61
N ASP A 200 -11.60 16.83 -0.36
CA ASP A 200 -11.30 17.81 0.68
C ASP A 200 -9.78 17.94 0.89
N PRO A 201 -9.20 19.16 0.86
CA PRO A 201 -7.76 19.38 1.01
C PRO A 201 -7.15 18.86 2.32
N SER A 202 -7.94 18.67 3.38
CA SER A 202 -7.47 18.08 4.65
C SER A 202 -6.97 16.64 4.49
N TRP A 203 -7.35 15.95 3.40
CA TRP A 203 -6.83 14.64 3.01
C TRP A 203 -5.54 14.71 2.19
N ASN A 204 -4.87 15.86 2.08
CA ASN A 204 -3.52 16.01 1.52
C ASN A 204 -2.89 17.33 1.97
N ALA A 205 -2.94 17.62 3.26
CA ALA A 205 -2.36 18.85 3.79
C ALA A 205 -0.86 18.83 3.53
N ARG A 206 -0.37 19.74 2.69
CA ARG A 206 1.06 19.86 2.38
C ARG A 206 1.83 20.43 3.56
N ASP A 207 3.14 20.43 3.45
CA ASP A 207 4.07 20.88 4.49
C ASP A 207 3.67 22.22 5.14
N GLU A 208 3.29 23.22 4.33
CA GLU A 208 2.89 24.56 4.78
C GLU A 208 1.38 24.71 5.06
N GLU A 209 0.58 23.74 4.62
CA GLU A 209 -0.88 23.72 4.75
C GLU A 209 -1.33 22.86 5.96
N TYR A 210 -0.37 22.27 6.67
CA TYR A 210 -0.63 21.43 7.82
C TYR A 210 -1.28 22.23 8.97
N ALA A 211 -2.43 21.71 9.43
CA ALA A 211 -3.16 22.24 10.57
C ALA A 211 -3.35 21.12 11.61
N PRO A 212 -2.69 21.22 12.80
CA PRO A 212 -2.84 20.24 13.87
C PRO A 212 -4.30 20.00 14.28
N GLY A 213 -4.72 18.73 14.38
CA GLY A 213 -6.10 18.35 14.72
C GLY A 213 -7.10 18.43 13.55
N GLU A 214 -6.82 19.24 12.54
CA GLU A 214 -7.69 19.43 11.37
C GLU A 214 -7.30 18.50 10.23
N SER A 215 -6.01 18.47 9.85
CA SER A 215 -5.52 17.63 8.75
C SER A 215 -5.71 16.14 9.03
N GLY A 216 -6.27 15.41 8.06
CA GLY A 216 -6.43 13.96 8.11
C GLY A 216 -5.24 13.19 7.53
N LEU A 217 -4.55 13.80 6.55
CA LEU A 217 -3.34 13.27 5.92
C LEU A 217 -2.34 14.40 5.72
N LEU A 218 -1.11 14.21 6.17
CA LEU A 218 0.01 15.13 5.96
C LEU A 218 0.89 14.63 4.82
N HIS A 219 1.21 15.51 3.86
CA HIS A 219 2.02 15.23 2.67
C HIS A 219 3.33 16.02 2.70
N TYR A 220 4.46 15.30 2.75
CA TYR A 220 5.79 15.88 2.66
C TYR A 220 6.22 16.05 1.20
N THR A 221 5.79 17.14 0.58
CA THR A 221 5.87 17.33 -0.89
C THR A 221 7.28 17.60 -1.40
N THR A 222 8.12 18.25 -0.58
CA THR A 222 9.43 18.73 -1.02
C THR A 222 10.50 17.69 -0.70
N LEU A 223 10.95 16.95 -1.74
CA LEU A 223 11.91 15.83 -1.61
C LEU A 223 13.15 16.16 -0.77
N HIS A 224 13.79 17.31 -0.99
CA HIS A 224 15.01 17.72 -0.28
C HIS A 224 14.74 18.26 1.13
N MET A 225 13.50 18.22 1.60
CA MET A 225 13.08 18.52 2.97
C MET A 225 12.49 17.28 3.67
N GLN A 226 12.27 16.17 2.97
CA GLN A 226 11.67 14.97 3.58
C GLN A 226 12.52 14.44 4.74
N PRO A 227 11.95 14.27 5.97
CA PRO A 227 12.71 13.94 7.18
C PRO A 227 13.53 12.65 7.11
N TRP A 228 13.07 11.66 6.33
CA TRP A 228 13.75 10.37 6.18
C TRP A 228 14.89 10.38 5.16
N ARG A 229 15.05 11.47 4.40
CA ARG A 229 16.11 11.68 3.42
C ARG A 229 16.23 10.55 2.38
N PRO A 230 15.25 10.37 1.47
CA PRO A 230 15.18 9.19 0.60
C PRO A 230 16.34 9.06 -0.40
N PHE A 231 16.97 10.17 -0.79
CA PHE A 231 18.05 10.20 -1.78
C PHE A 231 19.22 11.07 -1.31
N PRO A 232 20.03 10.62 -0.33
CA PRO A 232 21.13 11.42 0.23
C PRO A 232 22.22 11.74 -0.79
N GLY A 233 22.43 10.89 -1.80
CA GLY A 233 23.39 11.15 -2.88
C GLY A 233 22.93 12.13 -3.96
N ARG A 234 21.67 12.61 -3.91
CA ARG A 234 21.09 13.50 -4.95
C ARG A 234 20.74 14.89 -4.44
N PHE A 235 20.58 15.06 -3.13
CA PHE A 235 20.09 16.29 -2.54
C PHE A 235 20.87 16.66 -1.27
N VAL A 236 21.05 17.95 -1.05
CA VAL A 236 21.38 18.52 0.26
C VAL A 236 20.07 18.79 1.00
N TYR A 237 19.95 18.27 2.22
CA TYR A 237 18.69 18.30 2.95
C TYR A 237 18.55 19.53 3.83
N GLN A 238 17.39 20.16 3.75
CA GLN A 238 16.97 21.26 4.62
C GLN A 238 15.95 20.75 5.65
N ARG A 239 15.76 21.50 6.74
CA ARG A 239 14.75 21.15 7.74
C ARG A 239 13.36 21.44 7.19
N ASN A 240 12.46 20.47 7.31
CA ASN A 240 11.04 20.66 7.03
C ASN A 240 10.34 21.40 8.19
N PRO A 241 9.46 22.38 7.94
CA PRO A 241 8.70 23.09 8.97
C PRO A 241 7.94 22.16 9.93
N VAL A 242 7.48 21.02 9.42
CA VAL A 242 6.68 20.03 10.17
C VAL A 242 7.41 18.69 10.32
N ALA A 243 8.75 18.69 10.22
CA ALA A 243 9.58 17.48 10.36
C ALA A 243 9.29 16.70 11.65
N ASP A 244 9.03 17.44 12.74
CA ASP A 244 8.88 16.88 14.08
C ASP A 244 7.69 15.90 14.17
N VAL A 245 6.63 16.12 13.38
CA VAL A 245 5.49 15.20 13.29
C VAL A 245 5.92 13.82 12.79
N TRP A 246 6.77 13.77 11.76
CA TRP A 246 7.29 12.52 11.22
C TRP A 246 8.30 11.87 12.16
N LEU A 247 9.22 12.66 12.71
CA LEU A 247 10.28 12.17 13.59
C LEU A 247 9.71 11.58 14.89
N GLU A 248 8.66 12.21 15.45
CA GLU A 248 7.95 11.65 16.60
C GLU A 248 7.22 10.35 16.23
N MET A 249 6.60 10.28 15.05
CA MET A 249 5.96 9.06 14.55
C MET A 249 6.97 7.91 14.41
N GLU A 250 8.18 8.19 13.90
CA GLU A 250 9.26 7.23 13.79
C GLU A 250 9.75 6.77 15.17
N ALA A 251 10.03 7.70 16.08
CA ALA A 251 10.45 7.38 17.43
C ALA A 251 9.44 6.50 18.18
N ARG A 252 8.13 6.75 18.00
CA ARG A 252 7.05 5.92 18.56
C ARG A 252 6.99 4.53 17.92
N ALA A 253 7.26 4.42 16.62
CA ALA A 253 7.33 3.14 15.94
C ALA A 253 8.49 2.30 16.47
N ASP A 254 9.65 2.94 16.70
CA ASP A 254 10.85 2.30 17.25
C ASP A 254 10.63 1.85 18.69
N ALA A 255 10.06 2.72 19.54
CA ALA A 255 9.71 2.37 20.92
C ALA A 255 8.72 1.19 21.01
N ALA A 256 7.83 1.05 20.02
CA ALA A 256 6.90 -0.07 19.92
C ALA A 256 7.51 -1.33 19.26
N GLY A 257 8.75 -1.28 18.79
CA GLY A 257 9.38 -2.36 18.02
C GLY A 257 8.64 -2.68 16.71
N PHE A 258 7.94 -1.70 16.13
CA PHE A 258 7.05 -1.93 14.99
C PHE A 258 7.82 -2.28 13.72
N GLN A 259 7.50 -3.44 13.15
CA GLN A 259 8.02 -3.91 11.87
C GLN A 259 6.85 -4.32 10.97
N MET A 260 6.91 -3.95 9.68
CA MET A 260 5.89 -4.34 8.70
C MET A 260 5.88 -5.85 8.41
N PHE A 261 7.04 -6.47 8.55
CA PHE A 261 7.27 -7.89 8.31
C PHE A 261 7.90 -8.49 9.54
N SER A 262 7.62 -9.77 9.76
CA SER A 262 8.23 -10.55 10.83
C SER A 262 8.67 -11.89 10.29
N PHE A 263 9.34 -12.68 11.11
CA PHE A 263 9.67 -14.04 10.73
C PHE A 263 8.42 -14.87 10.37
N ALA A 264 7.36 -14.75 11.17
CA ALA A 264 6.10 -15.45 10.93
C ALA A 264 5.34 -14.94 9.69
N ARG A 265 5.60 -13.68 9.27
CA ARG A 265 5.01 -13.05 8.08
C ARG A 265 6.12 -12.35 7.29
N PRO A 266 6.98 -13.12 6.61
CA PRO A 266 8.13 -12.55 5.93
C PRO A 266 7.69 -11.84 4.64
N SER A 267 8.47 -10.83 4.24
CA SER A 267 8.24 -10.15 2.97
C SER A 267 8.39 -11.11 1.79
N ARG A 268 7.76 -10.75 0.67
CA ARG A 268 7.89 -11.45 -0.59
C ARG A 268 9.34 -11.53 -1.05
N SER A 269 10.10 -10.44 -0.92
CA SER A 269 11.51 -10.40 -1.28
C SER A 269 12.36 -11.32 -0.41
N PHE A 270 12.08 -11.40 0.90
CA PHE A 270 12.77 -12.34 1.79
C PHE A 270 12.49 -13.79 1.42
N ARG A 271 11.21 -14.14 1.20
CA ARG A 271 10.83 -15.49 0.73
C ARG A 271 11.52 -15.85 -0.60
N ALA A 272 11.60 -14.89 -1.51
CA ALA A 272 12.28 -15.07 -2.79
C ALA A 272 13.79 -15.30 -2.62
N ALA A 273 14.45 -14.50 -1.77
CA ALA A 273 15.86 -14.67 -1.46
C ALA A 273 16.14 -16.02 -0.80
N LEU A 274 15.31 -16.45 0.15
CA LEU A 274 15.43 -17.76 0.81
C LEU A 274 15.25 -18.91 -0.18
N ALA A 275 14.26 -18.82 -1.08
CA ALA A 275 14.04 -19.83 -2.11
C ALA A 275 15.23 -19.91 -3.09
N ARG A 276 15.82 -18.77 -3.47
CA ARG A 276 17.04 -18.74 -4.29
C ARG A 276 18.24 -19.35 -3.55
N ALA A 277 18.44 -19.01 -2.27
CA ALA A 277 19.53 -19.55 -1.47
C ALA A 277 19.45 -21.08 -1.34
N ARG A 278 18.24 -21.63 -1.16
CA ARG A 278 17.99 -23.09 -1.12
C ARG A 278 18.28 -23.82 -2.43
N ARG A 279 18.20 -23.12 -3.57
CA ARG A 279 18.53 -23.65 -4.91
C ARG A 279 20.00 -23.45 -5.30
N GLY A 280 20.75 -22.67 -4.51
CA GLY A 280 22.18 -22.42 -4.71
C GLY A 280 23.06 -23.58 -4.24
N PRO A 281 24.39 -23.44 -4.33
CA PRO A 281 25.34 -24.46 -3.89
C PRO A 281 25.10 -24.87 -2.41
N PRO A 282 25.32 -26.14 -2.02
CA PRO A 282 24.93 -26.67 -0.71
C PRO A 282 25.42 -25.87 0.51
N ALA A 283 26.58 -25.23 0.41
CA ALA A 283 27.15 -24.39 1.48
C ALA A 283 26.30 -23.14 1.80
N LEU A 284 25.69 -22.52 0.78
CA LEU A 284 24.78 -21.38 0.95
C LEU A 284 23.40 -21.81 1.46
N ALA A 285 22.93 -22.99 1.04
CA ALA A 285 21.67 -23.57 1.51
C ALA A 285 21.70 -23.92 3.01
N ALA A 286 22.80 -24.53 3.49
CA ALA A 286 22.98 -24.88 4.91
C ALA A 286 23.10 -23.64 5.82
N THR A 287 23.75 -22.58 5.34
CA THR A 287 23.88 -21.31 6.07
C THR A 287 22.53 -20.58 6.17
N ALA A 288 21.75 -20.56 5.08
CA ALA A 288 20.42 -19.97 5.08
C ALA A 288 19.42 -20.74 5.97
N ALA A 289 19.54 -22.08 6.04
CA ALA A 289 18.73 -22.90 6.93
C ALA A 289 19.04 -22.62 8.42
N LYS A 290 20.33 -22.60 8.80
CA LYS A 290 20.74 -22.28 10.18
C LYS A 290 20.35 -20.87 10.63
N ALA A 291 20.50 -19.88 9.75
CA ALA A 291 20.08 -18.50 10.04
C ALA A 291 18.55 -18.37 10.18
N PHE A 292 17.79 -19.22 9.49
CA PHE A 292 16.33 -19.26 9.60
C PHE A 292 15.89 -19.94 10.90
N GLU A 293 16.55 -21.01 11.33
CA GLU A 293 16.29 -21.69 12.61
C GLU A 293 16.66 -20.83 13.81
N ALA A 294 17.82 -20.16 13.80
CA ALA A 294 18.24 -19.28 14.89
C ALA A 294 17.38 -18.00 15.04
N ALA A 295 16.61 -17.63 14.01
CA ALA A 295 15.69 -16.49 14.05
C ALA A 295 14.26 -16.88 14.49
N LEU A 296 14.01 -18.19 14.71
CA LEU A 296 12.76 -18.72 15.25
C LEU A 296 12.79 -18.93 16.77
N GLU A 297 13.99 -18.99 17.36
CA GLU A 297 14.23 -19.04 18.80
C GLU A 297 14.22 -17.64 19.42
#